data_AF-A0A9Q0YC57-F1
#
_entry.id   AF-A0A9Q0YC57-F1
#
_cell.length_a   1.000
_cell.length_b   1.000
_cell.length_c   1.000
_cell.angle_alpha   90.00
_cell.angle_beta   90.00
_cell.angle_gamma   90.00
#
_symmetry.space_group_name_H-M   'P 1'
#
loop_
_entity.id
_entity.type
_entity.pdbx_description
1 polymer ?
#
loop_
_entity_poly.entity_id
_entity_poly.type
_entity_poly.pdbx_seq_one_letter_code
_entity_poly.pdbx_strand_id
1 'polypeptide(L)'
;MNAKFTVRVRTMDPTYCSIFATDRMATITGFTSRAIGIIEDVEDETYVHFRSTRPADLHPIHQLYVYTDIIEHQLVGDTTAPLLRTVPAELGRGVKRGLQDMLEQTGFGAKRRRCVKRRRPKKTPKKKKKPIKRRRTRRRYIDLEETQVYVKCKITKSGGGAIDLDAASNPDKVGPINYTLHSLFKQVDVSLNGQEISDSSSMYPYRAYLEALLNYGTESKSGQLSSALYYHDTPGKLALVNPSHANGNKGLKARAQFFDGSHEVELMGRLHCDVFHMNRYLMNGVNVKVKFTPSHDEFVLCSSNASPSYKMKITEIALYARRVTPSPTVLLQHAKILASGVTAKYPIQRVQMKTKSIQAGTTNVVTDHLWLGQLPRRLIFGFVLASSFNGDYGKNPFEFKHCKISNLTLRYAGQLYPSDPMRLDFADDGESSTKTLRGYDSLFTALHKKGLNEDFGISRDDYENGYTLFGFDFTPDLSDGAHYNRKQEGSLDLSIRFKEALAASVILICYAEFDNIIEIDKHGNVSFDFVR
;
A
#
# COMPACT_ATOMS: atom_id res chain seq x y z
N MET A 1 -18.87 -41.89 2.45
CA MET A 1 -18.70 -42.86 3.55
C MET A 1 -18.03 -42.14 4.71
N ASN A 2 -18.75 -41.94 5.82
CA ASN A 2 -18.19 -41.28 7.01
C ASN A 2 -17.16 -42.19 7.67
N ALA A 3 -15.88 -41.81 7.64
CA ALA A 3 -14.84 -42.50 8.38
C ALA A 3 -14.70 -41.87 9.78
N LYS A 4 -15.07 -42.62 10.82
CA LYS A 4 -14.64 -42.38 12.20
C LYS A 4 -13.18 -42.81 12.33
N PHE A 5 -12.34 -42.05 13.01
CA PHE A 5 -10.98 -42.46 13.38
C PHE A 5 -10.82 -42.54 14.91
N THR A 6 -9.93 -43.44 15.32
CA THR A 6 -9.52 -43.67 16.72
C THR A 6 -7.99 -43.71 16.74
N VAL A 7 -7.34 -42.78 17.45
CA VAL A 7 -5.89 -42.79 17.68
C VAL A 7 -5.58 -43.90 18.69
N ARG A 8 -4.79 -44.90 18.31
CA ARG A 8 -4.43 -46.00 19.21
C ARG A 8 -3.09 -45.71 19.89
N VAL A 9 -3.17 -45.27 21.14
CA VAL A 9 -2.02 -45.13 22.04
C VAL A 9 -1.48 -46.53 22.36
N ARG A 10 -0.17 -46.74 22.22
CA ARG A 10 0.48 -47.98 22.67
C ARG A 10 1.18 -47.72 23.99
N THR A 11 0.58 -48.18 25.07
CA THR A 11 1.21 -48.25 26.40
C THR A 11 2.16 -49.44 26.42
N MET A 12 3.46 -49.19 26.54
CA MET A 12 4.44 -50.25 26.83
C MET A 12 4.49 -50.55 28.34
N ASP A 13 4.05 -49.60 29.18
CA ASP A 13 4.03 -49.66 30.65
C ASP A 13 3.02 -48.61 31.16
N PRO A 14 2.25 -48.85 32.24
CA PRO A 14 1.23 -47.93 32.79
C PRO A 14 1.73 -46.52 33.15
N THR A 15 3.05 -46.28 33.19
CA THR A 15 3.64 -44.97 33.51
C THR A 15 4.06 -44.12 32.30
N TYR A 16 4.04 -44.65 31.06
CA TYR A 16 4.60 -43.95 29.91
C TYR A 16 3.65 -43.94 28.69
N CYS A 17 3.54 -42.78 28.04
CA CYS A 17 2.79 -42.59 26.80
C CYS A 17 3.72 -41.98 25.73
N SER A 18 3.67 -42.50 24.50
CA SER A 18 4.41 -41.96 23.35
C SER A 18 3.43 -41.61 22.23
N ILE A 19 3.63 -40.44 21.61
CA ILE A 19 2.79 -39.91 20.53
C ILE A 19 3.71 -39.66 19.33
N PHE A 20 3.27 -40.07 18.14
CA PHE A 20 4.00 -39.89 16.89
C PHE A 20 3.32 -38.79 16.07
N ALA A 21 4.09 -37.78 15.66
CA ALA A 21 3.65 -36.72 14.76
C ALA A 21 4.62 -36.68 13.57
N THR A 22 4.08 -36.59 12.36
CA THR A 22 4.85 -36.65 11.11
C THR A 22 5.04 -35.29 10.43
N ASP A 23 4.64 -34.20 11.09
CA ASP A 23 4.74 -32.83 10.55
C ASP A 23 4.88 -31.76 11.64
N ARG A 24 5.25 -30.53 11.26
CA ARG A 24 5.49 -29.39 12.17
C ARG A 24 4.32 -29.21 13.15
N MET A 25 4.57 -29.39 14.45
CA MET A 25 3.63 -29.09 15.52
C MET A 25 4.25 -28.07 16.47
N ALA A 26 3.55 -26.97 16.73
CA ALA A 26 4.05 -25.90 17.59
C ALA A 26 3.81 -26.17 19.09
N THR A 27 2.68 -26.78 19.46
CA THR A 27 2.32 -26.97 20.88
C THR A 27 1.33 -28.12 21.11
N ILE A 28 1.43 -28.82 22.26
CA ILE A 28 0.47 -29.84 22.70
C ILE A 28 -0.06 -29.44 24.09
N THR A 29 -1.35 -29.12 24.21
CA THR A 29 -1.99 -28.70 25.47
C THR A 29 -2.81 -29.82 26.09
N GLY A 30 -2.70 -30.01 27.42
CA GLY A 30 -3.49 -31.01 28.18
C GLY A 30 -2.76 -31.74 29.31
N PHE A 31 -1.47 -31.46 29.55
CA PHE A 31 -0.68 -32.03 30.66
C PHE A 31 -0.31 -30.93 31.67
N THR A 32 -0.16 -31.28 32.95
CA THR A 32 0.15 -30.34 34.03
C THR A 32 1.51 -29.65 33.83
N SER A 33 1.46 -28.42 33.30
CA SER A 33 2.36 -27.25 33.35
C SER A 33 3.90 -27.36 33.52
N ARG A 34 4.54 -28.52 33.55
CA ARG A 34 6.01 -28.66 33.72
C ARG A 34 6.73 -29.46 32.64
N ALA A 35 6.09 -29.73 31.50
CA ALA A 35 6.70 -30.50 30.41
C ALA A 35 6.55 -29.82 29.03
N ILE A 36 6.59 -28.50 28.97
CA ILE A 36 6.56 -27.76 27.70
C ILE A 36 7.87 -26.97 27.57
N GLY A 37 8.82 -27.54 26.83
CA GLY A 37 9.86 -26.77 26.18
C GLY A 37 9.36 -26.35 24.80
N ILE A 38 9.54 -25.09 24.44
CA ILE A 38 9.37 -24.61 23.07
C ILE A 38 10.33 -25.42 22.18
N ILE A 39 9.83 -26.01 21.10
CA ILE A 39 10.67 -26.76 20.14
C ILE A 39 11.05 -25.77 19.05
N GLU A 40 12.21 -25.14 19.19
CA GLU A 40 12.80 -24.32 18.13
C GLU A 40 13.53 -25.23 17.14
N ASP A 41 13.09 -25.17 15.88
CA ASP A 41 13.58 -25.88 14.69
C ASP A 41 13.39 -27.42 14.64
N VAL A 42 12.53 -27.83 13.71
CA VAL A 42 12.25 -29.24 13.37
C VAL A 42 12.45 -29.42 11.86
N GLU A 43 13.44 -30.22 11.47
CA GLU A 43 13.58 -30.78 10.12
C GLU A 43 12.89 -32.17 10.03
N ASP A 44 12.67 -32.67 8.81
CA ASP A 44 11.94 -33.91 8.53
C ASP A 44 12.41 -35.10 9.41
N GLU A 45 11.44 -35.76 10.06
CA GLU A 45 11.59 -36.87 11.02
C GLU A 45 12.31 -36.56 12.35
N THR A 46 11.79 -35.60 13.13
CA THR A 46 12.25 -35.38 14.51
C THR A 46 11.37 -36.11 15.54
N TYR A 47 11.98 -36.88 16.43
CA TYR A 47 11.29 -37.61 17.51
C TYR A 47 11.20 -36.75 18.78
N VAL A 48 9.98 -36.52 19.29
CA VAL A 48 9.77 -35.77 20.53
C VAL A 48 9.22 -36.69 21.61
N HIS A 49 9.98 -36.86 22.70
CA HIS A 49 9.59 -37.67 23.84
C HIS A 49 9.10 -36.79 24.99
N PHE A 50 7.83 -36.90 25.37
CA PHE A 50 7.29 -36.21 26.55
C PHE A 50 7.32 -37.12 27.78
N ARG A 51 7.82 -36.60 28.90
CA ARG A 51 7.70 -37.22 30.22
C ARG A 51 6.76 -36.36 31.05
N SER A 52 5.56 -36.86 31.35
CA SER A 52 4.66 -36.23 32.32
C SER A 52 4.13 -37.29 33.27
N THR A 53 4.14 -36.98 34.57
CA THR A 53 3.38 -37.73 35.57
C THR A 53 1.89 -37.53 35.31
N ARG A 54 1.13 -38.63 35.28
CA ARG A 54 -0.32 -38.63 35.05
C ARG A 54 -1.04 -38.09 36.29
N PRO A 55 -1.93 -37.08 36.19
CA PRO A 55 -2.84 -36.74 37.27
C PRO A 55 -3.79 -37.93 37.51
N ALA A 56 -4.02 -38.29 38.78
CA ALA A 56 -4.75 -39.50 39.17
C ALA A 56 -6.21 -39.56 38.65
N ASP A 57 -6.75 -38.42 38.19
CA ASP A 57 -8.19 -38.26 37.92
C ASP A 57 -8.56 -38.38 36.42
N LEU A 58 -7.60 -38.68 35.54
CA LEU A 58 -7.91 -38.91 34.13
C LEU A 58 -8.36 -40.36 33.90
N HIS A 59 -9.63 -40.56 33.54
CA HIS A 59 -10.16 -41.78 32.92
C HIS A 59 -9.32 -42.21 31.69
N PRO A 60 -9.36 -43.49 31.26
CA PRO A 60 -8.61 -43.96 30.09
C PRO A 60 -8.94 -43.12 28.86
N ILE A 61 -7.93 -42.43 28.32
CA ILE A 61 -8.06 -41.56 27.15
C ILE A 61 -8.41 -42.43 25.94
N HIS A 62 -9.67 -42.38 25.49
CA HIS A 62 -10.14 -43.18 24.35
C HIS A 62 -9.97 -42.48 23.00
N GLN A 63 -9.82 -41.15 23.00
CA GLN A 63 -9.57 -40.33 21.81
C GLN A 63 -8.72 -39.12 22.18
N LEU A 64 -7.70 -38.82 21.39
CA LEU A 64 -6.86 -37.63 21.50
C LEU A 64 -7.05 -36.79 20.23
N TYR A 65 -7.37 -35.51 20.39
CA TYR A 65 -7.45 -34.54 19.30
C TYR A 65 -6.24 -33.63 19.38
N VAL A 66 -5.47 -33.55 18.30
CA VAL A 66 -4.31 -32.64 18.23
C VAL A 66 -4.69 -31.48 17.34
N TYR A 67 -4.63 -30.27 17.89
CA TYR A 67 -4.85 -29.02 17.17
C TYR A 67 -3.49 -28.47 16.75
N THR A 68 -3.40 -28.03 15.50
CA THR A 68 -2.20 -27.36 14.98
C THR A 68 -2.56 -25.97 14.53
N ASP A 69 -1.73 -25.00 14.87
CA ASP A 69 -1.89 -23.58 14.54
C ASP A 69 -1.51 -23.27 13.08
N ILE A 70 -1.29 -24.32 12.27
CA ILE A 70 -0.89 -24.21 10.87
C ILE A 70 -2.12 -23.88 10.02
N ILE A 71 -2.16 -22.65 9.52
CA ILE A 71 -3.16 -22.17 8.57
C ILE A 71 -2.64 -22.46 7.15
N GLU A 72 -3.21 -23.46 6.48
CA GLU A 72 -3.07 -23.62 5.02
C GLU A 72 -4.37 -23.25 4.32
N HIS A 73 -4.26 -22.46 3.24
CA HIS A 73 -5.40 -22.08 2.41
C HIS A 73 -5.87 -23.30 1.58
N GLN A 74 -7.08 -23.79 1.83
CA GLN A 74 -7.75 -24.72 0.94
C GLN A 74 -8.89 -24.05 0.18
N LEU A 75 -9.08 -24.48 -1.08
CA LEU A 75 -10.17 -24.06 -1.95
C LEU A 75 -11.46 -24.78 -1.54
N VAL A 76 -12.46 -24.00 -1.14
CA VAL A 76 -13.84 -24.46 -0.92
C VAL A 76 -14.73 -23.77 -1.94
N GLY A 77 -15.21 -24.55 -2.91
CA GLY A 77 -15.78 -23.98 -4.13
C GLY A 77 -14.70 -23.23 -4.93
N ASP A 78 -14.97 -21.97 -5.28
CA ASP A 78 -14.05 -21.11 -6.05
C ASP A 78 -13.22 -20.15 -5.16
N THR A 79 -13.30 -20.29 -3.83
CA THR A 79 -12.67 -19.38 -2.85
C THR A 79 -11.75 -20.12 -1.89
N THR A 80 -10.58 -19.53 -1.61
CA THR A 80 -9.65 -20.00 -0.57
C THR A 80 -10.05 -19.44 0.79
N ALA A 81 -10.44 -20.30 1.73
CA ALA A 81 -10.71 -19.90 3.11
C ALA A 81 -9.68 -20.53 4.06
N PRO A 82 -9.22 -19.82 5.12
CA PRO A 82 -8.41 -20.43 6.17
C PRO A 82 -9.32 -21.35 6.99
N LEU A 83 -9.19 -22.65 6.82
CA LEU A 83 -9.92 -23.64 7.60
C LEU A 83 -8.96 -24.36 8.53
N LEU A 84 -9.41 -24.60 9.76
CA LEU A 84 -8.80 -25.58 10.66
C LEU A 84 -8.84 -26.95 9.98
N ARG A 85 -7.68 -27.45 9.55
CA ARG A 85 -7.58 -28.79 8.96
C ARG A 85 -7.61 -29.85 10.04
N THR A 86 -8.49 -30.84 9.89
CA THR A 86 -8.29 -32.15 10.52
C THR A 86 -7.50 -33.02 9.54
N VAL A 87 -6.29 -33.44 9.92
CA VAL A 87 -5.40 -34.22 9.06
C VAL A 87 -5.76 -35.71 9.18
N PRO A 88 -6.09 -36.43 8.09
CA PRO A 88 -6.27 -37.88 8.12
C PRO A 88 -4.91 -38.59 8.15
N ALA A 89 -4.73 -39.56 9.03
CA ALA A 89 -3.51 -40.35 9.15
C ALA A 89 -3.67 -41.74 8.51
N GLU A 90 -2.72 -42.15 7.67
CA GLU A 90 -2.68 -43.50 7.09
C GLU A 90 -2.06 -44.52 8.05
N LEU A 91 -2.60 -45.74 8.04
CA LEU A 91 -2.09 -46.90 8.77
C LEU A 91 -0.86 -47.47 8.07
N GLY A 92 0.33 -47.28 8.65
CA GLY A 92 1.49 -48.09 8.33
C GLY A 92 1.24 -49.55 8.70
N ARG A 93 0.88 -50.40 7.73
CA ARG A 93 1.04 -51.86 7.88
C ARG A 93 2.53 -52.14 7.96
N GLY A 94 2.96 -52.69 9.09
CA GLY A 94 4.34 -53.11 9.27
C GLY A 94 4.79 -54.07 8.18
N VAL A 95 5.73 -53.64 7.34
CA VAL A 95 6.59 -54.53 6.58
C VAL A 95 7.90 -54.63 7.34
N LYS A 96 8.03 -55.67 8.16
CA LYS A 96 9.35 -56.20 8.50
C LYS A 96 9.88 -56.89 7.24
N ARG A 97 10.88 -56.32 6.58
CA ARG A 97 12.01 -57.01 5.89
C ARG A 97 12.76 -56.05 4.96
N GLY A 98 14.08 -56.04 5.09
CA GLY A 98 14.98 -55.79 3.96
C GLY A 98 15.58 -54.40 3.84
N LEU A 99 16.39 -53.98 4.82
CA LEU A 99 17.38 -52.91 4.60
C LEU A 99 18.81 -53.39 4.93
N GLN A 100 19.13 -54.63 4.54
CA GLN A 100 20.48 -55.18 4.62
C GLN A 100 20.91 -56.00 3.38
N ASP A 101 20.11 -56.04 2.31
CA ASP A 101 20.39 -56.85 1.10
C ASP A 101 20.31 -56.07 -0.24
N MET A 102 20.52 -54.74 -0.25
CA MET A 102 20.68 -53.98 -1.50
C MET A 102 21.94 -53.09 -1.52
N LEU A 103 22.99 -53.50 -0.81
CA LEU A 103 24.32 -52.88 -0.91
C LEU A 103 25.44 -53.83 -1.34
N GLU A 104 25.14 -55.10 -1.65
CA GLU A 104 26.15 -56.04 -2.16
C GLU A 104 25.64 -56.77 -3.40
N GLN A 105 25.72 -56.12 -4.56
CA GLN A 105 25.97 -56.76 -5.86
C GLN A 105 26.12 -55.71 -6.96
N THR A 106 27.31 -55.10 -7.03
CA THR A 106 27.97 -54.76 -8.30
C THR A 106 29.46 -54.52 -8.01
N GLY A 107 30.17 -55.61 -7.72
CA GLY A 107 31.63 -55.61 -7.78
C GLY A 107 32.09 -55.71 -9.23
N PHE A 108 32.79 -54.70 -9.74
CA PHE A 108 33.79 -54.90 -10.79
C PHE A 108 35.01 -54.00 -10.54
N GLY A 109 36.14 -54.67 -10.31
CA GLY A 109 37.36 -54.10 -9.74
C GLY A 109 38.19 -53.20 -10.65
N ALA A 110 38.80 -52.20 -10.02
CA ALA A 110 39.81 -51.34 -10.65
C ALA A 110 41.19 -52.03 -10.64
N LYS A 111 41.56 -52.64 -11.78
CA LYS A 111 42.96 -53.01 -12.07
C LYS A 111 43.78 -51.74 -12.32
N ARG A 112 44.82 -51.56 -11.49
CA ARG A 112 45.92 -50.62 -11.74
C ARG A 112 46.53 -50.84 -13.13
N ARG A 113 46.57 -49.81 -13.97
CA ARG A 113 47.43 -49.76 -15.17
C ARG A 113 48.29 -48.51 -15.15
N ARG A 114 49.59 -48.74 -15.34
CA ARG A 114 50.69 -47.77 -15.41
C ARG A 114 50.43 -46.74 -16.52
N CYS A 115 50.69 -45.47 -16.21
CA CYS A 115 50.66 -44.37 -17.16
C CYS A 115 52.00 -44.32 -17.92
N VAL A 116 51.98 -44.57 -19.22
CA VAL A 116 53.13 -44.37 -20.13
C VAL A 116 53.05 -42.95 -20.69
N LYS A 117 54.13 -42.17 -20.50
CA LYS A 117 54.30 -40.82 -21.06
C LYS A 117 54.28 -40.87 -22.59
N ARG A 118 53.32 -40.19 -23.23
CA ARG A 118 53.38 -39.80 -24.66
C ARG A 118 53.36 -38.28 -24.78
N ARG A 119 54.43 -37.73 -25.38
CA ARG A 119 54.59 -36.32 -25.73
C ARG A 119 53.53 -35.89 -26.77
N ARG A 120 52.88 -34.73 -26.57
CA ARG A 120 52.07 -34.05 -27.59
C ARG A 120 52.86 -32.88 -28.22
N PRO A 121 52.69 -32.60 -29.52
CA PRO A 121 53.42 -31.54 -30.22
C PRO A 121 52.81 -30.15 -29.96
N LYS A 122 53.66 -29.12 -30.03
CA LYS A 122 53.32 -27.69 -29.91
C LYS A 122 52.37 -27.26 -31.02
N LYS A 123 51.28 -26.56 -30.66
CA LYS A 123 50.47 -25.73 -31.59
C LYS A 123 50.45 -24.28 -31.10
N THR A 124 50.56 -23.38 -32.07
CA THR A 124 50.77 -21.92 -32.02
C THR A 124 49.63 -21.12 -31.35
N PRO A 125 49.90 -19.87 -30.90
CA PRO A 125 48.98 -19.14 -30.03
C PRO A 125 47.80 -18.55 -30.81
N LYS A 126 46.58 -19.05 -30.53
CA LYS A 126 45.34 -18.38 -30.94
C LYS A 126 45.04 -17.23 -29.98
N LYS A 127 44.87 -16.01 -30.53
CA LYS A 127 44.39 -14.82 -29.82
C LYS A 127 43.14 -15.15 -28.99
N LYS A 128 43.22 -15.00 -27.66
CA LYS A 128 42.07 -15.10 -26.75
C LYS A 128 41.10 -13.95 -27.07
N LYS A 129 40.05 -14.22 -27.85
CA LYS A 129 38.84 -13.37 -27.81
C LYS A 129 38.28 -13.48 -26.39
N LYS A 130 38.30 -12.38 -25.63
CA LYS A 130 37.58 -12.29 -24.34
C LYS A 130 36.14 -12.79 -24.60
N PRO A 131 35.58 -13.68 -23.76
CA PRO A 131 34.20 -14.06 -23.95
C PRO A 131 33.37 -12.79 -23.82
N ILE A 132 32.66 -12.43 -24.87
CA ILE A 132 31.55 -11.50 -24.79
C ILE A 132 30.67 -12.08 -23.69
N LYS A 133 30.61 -11.39 -22.53
CA LYS A 133 29.62 -11.69 -21.50
C LYS A 133 28.26 -11.48 -22.17
N ARG A 134 27.72 -12.53 -22.80
CA ARG A 134 26.30 -12.60 -23.13
C ARG A 134 25.62 -12.38 -21.79
N ARG A 135 25.09 -11.18 -21.60
CA ARG A 135 24.28 -10.83 -20.44
C ARG A 135 23.11 -11.82 -20.49
N ARG A 136 23.23 -12.93 -19.76
CA ARG A 136 22.13 -13.87 -19.53
C ARG A 136 21.00 -12.98 -19.03
N THR A 137 20.00 -12.73 -19.88
CA THR A 137 18.78 -12.04 -19.49
C THR A 137 18.12 -12.95 -18.47
N ARG A 138 18.50 -12.76 -17.20
CA ARG A 138 17.83 -13.40 -16.07
C ARG A 138 16.39 -12.94 -16.17
N ARG A 139 15.46 -13.88 -16.36
CA ARG A 139 14.02 -13.63 -16.33
C ARG A 139 13.70 -13.24 -14.89
N ARG A 140 13.70 -11.94 -14.64
CA ARG A 140 13.41 -11.34 -13.33
C ARG A 140 12.02 -10.75 -13.39
N TYR A 141 11.30 -10.86 -12.30
CA TYR A 141 10.05 -10.12 -12.13
C TYR A 141 10.38 -8.78 -11.50
N ILE A 142 9.47 -7.81 -11.69
CA ILE A 142 9.59 -6.48 -11.10
C ILE A 142 8.64 -6.44 -9.92
N ASP A 143 9.16 -6.02 -8.79
CA ASP A 143 8.36 -5.70 -7.62
C ASP A 143 8.01 -4.20 -7.72
N LEU A 144 6.79 -3.92 -8.20
CA LEU A 144 6.32 -2.54 -8.36
C LEU A 144 6.02 -1.90 -7.01
N GLU A 145 5.57 -2.70 -6.05
CA GLU A 145 5.28 -2.23 -4.70
C GLU A 145 6.54 -1.58 -4.08
N GLU A 146 7.71 -2.20 -4.21
CA GLU A 146 8.97 -1.64 -3.72
C GLU A 146 9.65 -0.65 -4.69
N THR A 147 8.90 -0.01 -5.59
CA THR A 147 9.43 1.00 -6.50
C THR A 147 9.39 2.39 -5.86
N GLN A 148 10.54 3.05 -5.83
CA GLN A 148 10.73 4.37 -5.23
C GLN A 148 11.26 5.37 -6.26
N VAL A 149 10.73 6.58 -6.22
CA VAL A 149 11.28 7.73 -6.93
C VAL A 149 12.23 8.48 -6.01
N TYR A 150 13.36 8.91 -6.56
CA TYR A 150 14.35 9.74 -5.90
C TYR A 150 14.50 11.04 -6.69
N VAL A 151 14.49 12.16 -5.99
CA VAL A 151 14.60 13.49 -6.60
C VAL A 151 15.56 14.34 -5.78
N LYS A 152 16.46 15.04 -6.47
CA LYS A 152 17.18 16.20 -5.89
C LYS A 152 16.57 17.47 -6.41
N CYS A 153 16.26 18.42 -5.53
CA CYS A 153 15.74 19.71 -5.92
C CYS A 153 16.27 20.85 -5.04
N LYS A 154 16.11 22.08 -5.51
CA LYS A 154 16.41 23.31 -4.77
C LYS A 154 15.46 24.44 -5.12
N ILE A 155 15.25 25.36 -4.19
CA ILE A 155 14.49 26.59 -4.41
C ILE A 155 15.46 27.69 -4.80
N THR A 156 15.16 28.46 -5.86
CA THR A 156 15.97 29.61 -6.29
C THR A 156 15.08 30.81 -6.58
N LYS A 157 15.64 32.02 -6.55
CA LYS A 157 14.98 33.20 -7.13
C LYS A 157 14.88 33.04 -8.66
N SER A 158 13.99 33.79 -9.30
CA SER A 158 13.74 33.74 -10.75
C SER A 158 15.00 33.93 -11.60
N GLY A 159 15.91 34.81 -11.15
CA GLY A 159 17.24 35.03 -11.75
C GLY A 159 18.30 33.97 -11.41
N GLY A 160 17.95 32.93 -10.66
CA GLY A 160 18.88 31.88 -10.22
C GLY A 160 19.68 32.19 -8.96
N GLY A 161 19.50 33.38 -8.38
CA GLY A 161 20.10 33.75 -7.09
C GLY A 161 19.61 32.86 -5.94
N ALA A 162 20.46 32.72 -4.92
CA ALA A 162 20.14 31.95 -3.73
C ALA A 162 19.01 32.62 -2.93
N ILE A 163 18.19 31.80 -2.27
CA ILE A 163 17.27 32.25 -1.23
C ILE A 163 18.01 32.34 0.10
N ASP A 164 17.62 33.29 0.93
CA ASP A 164 18.14 33.47 2.28
C ASP A 164 16.96 33.77 3.22
N LEU A 165 16.56 32.76 3.99
CA LEU A 165 15.41 32.83 4.88
C LEU A 165 15.70 33.61 6.17
N ASP A 166 16.98 33.74 6.53
CA ASP A 166 17.46 34.34 7.78
C ASP A 166 18.18 35.67 7.55
N ALA A 167 18.12 36.24 6.34
CA ALA A 167 18.75 37.51 6.00
C ALA A 167 18.36 38.62 7.01
N ALA A 168 19.36 39.32 7.54
CA ALA A 168 19.16 40.39 8.52
C ALA A 168 18.29 41.54 7.98
N SER A 169 18.32 41.76 6.66
CA SER A 169 17.48 42.71 5.96
C SER A 169 16.73 42.03 4.82
N ASN A 170 15.40 42.09 4.86
CA ASN A 170 14.50 41.54 3.83
C ASN A 170 14.69 40.03 3.56
N PRO A 171 14.42 39.16 4.56
CA PRO A 171 14.50 37.72 4.38
C PRO A 171 13.52 37.23 3.31
N ASP A 172 13.93 36.22 2.56
CA ASP A 172 13.06 35.51 1.65
C ASP A 172 12.01 34.74 2.45
N LYS A 173 10.73 35.01 2.20
CA LYS A 173 9.62 34.36 2.90
C LYS A 173 9.03 33.30 1.98
N VAL A 174 9.78 32.24 1.71
CA VAL A 174 9.39 31.16 0.79
C VAL A 174 9.61 29.79 1.42
N GLY A 175 8.68 28.88 1.19
CA GLY A 175 8.81 27.48 1.59
C GLY A 175 8.02 26.57 0.68
N PRO A 176 8.38 25.28 0.59
CA PRO A 176 7.65 24.34 -0.22
C PRO A 176 6.38 23.85 0.49
N ILE A 177 5.39 23.52 -0.32
CA ILE A 177 4.15 22.90 0.11
C ILE A 177 4.42 21.49 0.64
N ASN A 178 3.52 21.02 1.51
CA ASN A 178 3.66 19.75 2.19
C ASN A 178 3.82 18.58 1.20
N TYR A 179 4.46 17.51 1.67
CA TYR A 179 4.73 16.31 0.87
C TYR A 179 5.39 16.63 -0.49
N THR A 180 6.43 17.48 -0.41
CA THR A 180 7.02 18.19 -1.55
C THR A 180 7.39 17.27 -2.70
N LEU A 181 7.92 16.07 -2.42
CA LEU A 181 8.31 15.10 -3.46
C LEU A 181 7.19 14.84 -4.47
N HIS A 182 5.96 14.69 -3.98
CA HIS A 182 4.80 14.39 -4.81
C HIS A 182 4.13 15.66 -5.35
N SER A 183 4.19 16.75 -4.61
CA SER A 183 3.72 18.07 -5.06
C SER A 183 4.51 18.58 -6.28
N LEU A 184 5.76 18.14 -6.47
CA LEU A 184 6.59 18.47 -7.65
C LEU A 184 5.95 18.09 -9.00
N PHE A 185 5.04 17.11 -9.03
CA PHE A 185 4.47 16.58 -10.26
C PHE A 185 2.96 16.68 -10.26
N LYS A 186 2.37 17.40 -11.21
CA LYS A 186 0.91 17.50 -11.33
C LYS A 186 0.28 16.21 -11.85
N GLN A 187 1.07 15.41 -12.58
CA GLN A 187 0.60 14.19 -13.23
C GLN A 187 1.75 13.19 -13.36
N VAL A 188 1.44 11.92 -13.06
CA VAL A 188 2.35 10.78 -13.21
C VAL A 188 1.60 9.70 -13.99
N ASP A 189 1.97 9.52 -15.26
CA ASP A 189 1.35 8.53 -16.14
C ASP A 189 2.16 7.24 -16.14
N VAL A 190 1.50 6.10 -15.99
CA VAL A 190 2.11 4.77 -16.02
C VAL A 190 1.51 3.96 -17.14
N SER A 191 2.38 3.40 -17.98
CA SER A 191 1.98 2.51 -19.06
C SER A 191 2.72 1.17 -18.98
N LEU A 192 1.98 0.09 -19.26
CA LEU A 192 2.46 -1.27 -19.35
C LEU A 192 2.38 -1.72 -20.80
N ASN A 193 3.52 -2.05 -21.42
CA ASN A 193 3.60 -2.43 -22.83
C ASN A 193 2.92 -1.45 -23.81
N GLY A 194 3.02 -0.14 -23.50
CA GLY A 194 2.43 0.92 -24.32
C GLY A 194 0.96 1.23 -24.00
N GLN A 195 0.30 0.40 -23.20
CA GLN A 195 -1.05 0.65 -22.72
C GLN A 195 -1.01 1.43 -21.41
N GLU A 196 -1.59 2.62 -21.40
CA GLU A 196 -1.70 3.46 -20.19
C GLU A 196 -2.67 2.85 -19.17
N ILE A 197 -2.25 2.79 -17.91
CA ILE A 197 -3.04 2.18 -16.82
C ILE A 197 -3.52 3.24 -15.85
N SER A 198 -2.73 4.29 -15.64
CA SER A 198 -3.10 5.43 -14.81
C SER A 198 -4.25 6.23 -15.42
N ASP A 199 -5.03 6.86 -14.54
CA ASP A 199 -5.89 7.98 -14.92
C ASP A 199 -5.01 9.22 -15.17
N SER A 200 -5.03 9.76 -16.38
CA SER A 200 -4.20 10.88 -16.84
C SER A 200 -4.68 12.23 -16.29
N SER A 201 -4.97 12.30 -14.98
CA SER A 201 -5.48 13.49 -14.32
C SER A 201 -4.35 14.36 -13.76
N SER A 202 -4.55 15.69 -13.78
CA SER A 202 -3.61 16.66 -13.20
C SER A 202 -3.76 16.81 -11.67
N MET A 203 -4.24 15.76 -10.99
CA MET A 203 -4.58 15.75 -9.56
C MET A 203 -3.66 14.85 -8.73
N TYR A 204 -2.52 14.45 -9.29
CA TYR A 204 -1.55 13.59 -8.60
C TYR A 204 -1.13 14.12 -7.22
N PRO A 205 -0.82 15.43 -7.03
CA PRO A 205 -0.47 15.96 -5.71
C PRO A 205 -1.56 15.76 -4.66
N TYR A 206 -2.82 15.99 -5.04
CA TYR A 206 -3.96 15.81 -4.15
C TYR A 206 -4.17 14.34 -3.78
N ARG A 207 -4.08 13.45 -4.76
CA ARG A 207 -4.15 12.01 -4.53
C ARG A 207 -3.06 11.56 -3.55
N ALA A 208 -1.80 11.90 -3.85
CA ALA A 208 -0.65 11.53 -3.03
C ALA A 208 -0.77 12.09 -1.61
N TYR A 209 -1.16 13.36 -1.47
CA TYR A 209 -1.35 13.99 -0.17
C TYR A 209 -2.47 13.34 0.63
N LEU A 210 -3.63 13.06 0.03
CA LEU A 210 -4.75 12.40 0.71
C LEU A 210 -4.39 10.97 1.15
N GLU A 211 -3.74 10.18 0.29
CA GLU A 211 -3.27 8.84 0.66
C GLU A 211 -2.26 8.91 1.83
N ALA A 212 -1.31 9.85 1.79
CA ALA A 212 -0.35 10.04 2.89
C ALA A 212 -1.00 10.56 4.19
N LEU A 213 -1.98 11.46 4.06
CA LEU A 213 -2.68 12.07 5.17
C LEU A 213 -3.59 11.07 5.87
N LEU A 214 -4.26 10.18 5.15
CA LEU A 214 -5.33 9.33 5.70
C LEU A 214 -4.87 7.90 6.04
N ASN A 215 -3.81 7.39 5.42
CA ASN A 215 -3.37 6.01 5.65
C ASN A 215 -2.27 5.87 6.71
N TYR A 216 -1.57 6.96 7.05
CA TYR A 216 -0.45 6.92 8.00
C TYR A 216 -0.78 7.60 9.32
N GLY A 217 -0.38 6.93 10.41
CA GLY A 217 -0.45 7.51 11.74
C GLY A 217 0.63 8.56 12.00
N THR A 218 0.54 9.24 13.15
CA THR A 218 1.40 10.38 13.52
C THR A 218 2.90 10.03 13.53
N GLU A 219 3.27 8.84 14.00
CA GLU A 219 4.67 8.40 14.04
C GLU A 219 5.25 8.17 12.64
N SER A 220 4.50 7.52 11.75
CA SER A 220 4.93 7.29 10.37
C SER A 220 5.07 8.59 9.59
N LYS A 221 4.17 9.55 9.85
CA LYS A 221 4.21 10.90 9.27
C LYS A 221 5.45 11.70 9.67
N SER A 222 5.85 11.61 10.95
CA SER A 222 7.03 12.32 11.45
C SER A 222 8.35 11.60 11.14
N GLY A 223 8.33 10.27 11.06
CA GLY A 223 9.49 9.44 10.70
C GLY A 223 9.61 9.21 9.20
N GLN A 224 8.96 8.17 8.68
CA GLN A 224 9.14 7.69 7.31
C GLN A 224 8.79 8.74 6.25
N LEU A 225 7.67 9.45 6.38
CA LEU A 225 7.22 10.40 5.35
C LEU A 225 8.05 11.70 5.31
N SER A 226 8.91 11.93 6.30
CA SER A 226 9.88 13.04 6.26
C SER A 226 10.85 12.93 5.07
N SER A 227 11.12 11.71 4.59
CA SER A 227 11.92 11.43 3.37
C SER A 227 11.32 12.03 2.09
N ALA A 228 10.02 12.29 2.07
CA ALA A 228 9.29 12.95 1.00
C ALA A 228 8.89 14.40 1.37
N LEU A 229 9.48 14.95 2.44
CA LEU A 229 9.16 16.25 3.05
C LEU A 229 7.70 16.36 3.51
N TYR A 230 7.13 15.30 4.07
CA TYR A 230 5.90 15.42 4.85
C TYR A 230 6.21 16.00 6.23
N TYR A 231 5.63 17.15 6.54
CA TYR A 231 5.63 17.76 7.87
C TYR A 231 4.24 18.28 8.16
N HIS A 232 3.62 17.83 9.25
CA HIS A 232 2.25 18.19 9.57
C HIS A 232 2.11 19.72 9.72
N ASP A 233 1.20 20.32 8.93
CA ASP A 233 0.95 21.76 9.01
C ASP A 233 0.13 22.07 10.26
N THR A 234 0.37 23.24 10.86
CA THR A 234 -0.31 23.60 12.11
C THR A 234 -1.79 23.93 11.86
N PRO A 235 -2.74 23.28 12.56
CA PRO A 235 -4.17 23.58 12.47
C PRO A 235 -4.45 25.07 12.63
N GLY A 236 -5.39 25.59 11.83
CA GLY A 236 -5.84 26.98 11.85
C GLY A 236 -4.82 27.97 11.28
N LYS A 237 -3.65 27.48 10.85
CA LYS A 237 -2.53 28.29 10.36
C LYS A 237 -2.06 27.85 8.98
N LEU A 238 -2.77 26.96 8.30
CA LEU A 238 -2.42 26.48 6.96
C LEU A 238 -2.39 27.63 5.93
N ALA A 239 -3.24 28.63 6.10
CA ALA A 239 -3.26 29.85 5.28
C ALA A 239 -2.07 30.80 5.55
N LEU A 240 -1.33 30.64 6.65
CA LEU A 240 -0.17 31.47 6.98
C LEU A 240 1.07 30.99 6.22
N VAL A 241 1.24 31.51 5.00
CA VAL A 241 2.31 31.15 4.06
C VAL A 241 3.68 31.79 4.32
N ASN A 242 3.85 32.46 5.47
CA ASN A 242 5.15 33.03 5.87
C ASN A 242 5.91 32.04 6.77
N PRO A 243 6.99 31.39 6.30
CA PRO A 243 7.75 30.42 7.09
C PRO A 243 8.44 31.04 8.32
N SER A 244 8.77 32.33 8.28
CA SER A 244 9.47 33.04 9.35
C SER A 244 8.52 33.64 10.40
N HIS A 245 7.21 33.46 10.26
CA HIS A 245 6.23 34.00 11.20
C HIS A 245 6.31 33.24 12.55
N ALA A 246 6.56 33.96 13.66
CA ALA A 246 6.81 33.37 14.98
C ALA A 246 5.69 32.42 15.44
N ASN A 247 4.44 32.81 15.22
CA ASN A 247 3.25 32.02 15.53
C ASN A 247 2.61 31.39 14.28
N GLY A 248 3.38 31.18 13.21
CA GLY A 248 2.92 30.68 11.92
C GLY A 248 2.78 29.16 11.86
N ASN A 249 2.73 28.65 10.63
CA ASN A 249 2.68 27.23 10.35
C ASN A 249 4.05 26.56 10.61
N LYS A 250 4.12 25.72 11.65
CA LYS A 250 5.35 25.01 12.03
C LYS A 250 5.83 24.01 10.98
N GLY A 251 4.90 23.36 10.27
CA GLY A 251 5.22 22.41 9.20
C GLY A 251 5.90 23.11 8.02
N LEU A 252 5.35 24.25 7.59
CA LEU A 252 5.96 25.08 6.55
C LEU A 252 7.35 25.57 6.94
N LYS A 253 7.52 26.04 8.18
CA LYS A 253 8.82 26.49 8.70
C LYS A 253 9.87 25.37 8.64
N ALA A 254 9.52 24.18 9.12
CA ALA A 254 10.43 23.03 9.11
C ALA A 254 10.84 22.63 7.68
N ARG A 255 9.89 22.62 6.73
CA ARG A 255 10.20 22.33 5.32
C ARG A 255 11.07 23.40 4.67
N ALA A 256 10.80 24.68 4.95
CA ALA A 256 11.54 25.79 4.36
C ALA A 256 13.04 25.75 4.74
N GLN A 257 13.36 25.38 5.98
CA GLN A 257 14.73 25.31 6.49
C GLN A 257 15.65 24.38 5.68
N PHE A 258 15.13 23.30 5.09
CA PHE A 258 15.93 22.41 4.25
C PHE A 258 16.48 23.11 2.98
N PHE A 259 15.81 24.15 2.51
CA PHE A 259 16.13 24.85 1.27
C PHE A 259 16.84 26.19 1.49
N ASP A 260 17.10 26.58 2.74
CA ASP A 260 17.81 27.81 3.05
C ASP A 260 19.17 27.86 2.33
N GLY A 261 19.61 29.03 1.90
CA GLY A 261 20.81 29.18 1.07
C GLY A 261 20.71 28.52 -0.32
N SER A 262 19.52 28.11 -0.75
CA SER A 262 19.29 27.32 -1.98
C SER A 262 20.04 25.99 -2.03
N HIS A 263 20.20 25.33 -0.88
CA HIS A 263 20.77 23.99 -0.80
C HIS A 263 19.95 22.96 -1.60
N GLU A 264 20.66 21.96 -2.12
CA GLU A 264 20.03 20.83 -2.79
C GLU A 264 19.56 19.81 -1.75
N VAL A 265 18.27 19.49 -1.81
CA VAL A 265 17.60 18.57 -0.89
C VAL A 265 17.29 17.29 -1.64
N GLU A 266 17.63 16.16 -1.01
CA GLU A 266 17.34 14.83 -1.54
C GLU A 266 16.00 14.33 -0.98
N LEU A 267 15.13 13.82 -1.86
CA LEU A 267 13.79 13.34 -1.55
C LEU A 267 13.60 11.93 -2.10
N MET A 268 12.90 11.07 -1.36
CA MET A 268 12.64 9.70 -1.78
C MET A 268 11.28 9.21 -1.29
N GLY A 269 10.55 8.45 -2.11
CA GLY A 269 9.22 7.95 -1.75
C GLY A 269 8.62 7.01 -2.80
N ARG A 270 7.55 6.30 -2.42
CA ARG A 270 6.77 5.44 -3.33
C ARG A 270 5.88 6.30 -4.23
N LEU A 271 5.64 5.88 -5.47
CA LEU A 271 4.71 6.56 -6.37
C LEU A 271 3.25 6.24 -6.04
N HIS A 272 2.40 7.26 -6.04
CA HIS A 272 0.96 7.15 -5.78
C HIS A 272 0.17 6.84 -7.06
N CYS A 273 0.49 5.73 -7.73
CA CYS A 273 -0.30 5.19 -8.84
C CYS A 273 -0.75 3.77 -8.52
N ASP A 274 -1.90 3.35 -9.06
CA ASP A 274 -2.58 2.11 -8.66
C ASP A 274 -1.69 0.86 -8.75
N VAL A 275 -0.88 0.76 -9.82
CA VAL A 275 0.02 -0.38 -10.06
C VAL A 275 1.20 -0.46 -9.09
N PHE A 276 1.56 0.64 -8.40
CA PHE A 276 2.61 0.64 -7.39
C PHE A 276 2.08 0.27 -5.99
N HIS A 277 0.77 0.06 -5.86
CA HIS A 277 0.12 -0.45 -4.64
C HIS A 277 -0.31 -1.91 -4.77
N MET A 278 0.01 -2.58 -5.89
CA MET A 278 -0.32 -3.98 -6.08
C MET A 278 0.67 -4.90 -5.34
N ASN A 279 0.18 -5.84 -4.55
CA ASN A 279 1.00 -6.80 -3.80
C ASN A 279 1.49 -8.00 -4.63
N ARG A 280 1.61 -7.83 -5.96
CA ARG A 280 1.96 -8.90 -6.91
C ARG A 280 3.15 -8.50 -7.77
N TYR A 281 4.05 -9.44 -8.01
CA TYR A 281 5.19 -9.20 -8.90
C TYR A 281 4.77 -9.17 -10.37
N LEU A 282 5.19 -8.11 -11.06
CA LEU A 282 4.99 -7.96 -12.49
C LEU A 282 5.86 -8.97 -13.24
N MET A 283 5.22 -9.78 -14.09
CA MET A 283 5.88 -10.80 -14.88
C MET A 283 6.89 -10.20 -15.86
N ASN A 284 7.88 -11.01 -16.24
CA ASN A 284 8.90 -10.59 -17.19
C ASN A 284 8.32 -10.34 -18.58
N GLY A 285 8.91 -9.42 -19.34
CA GLY A 285 8.46 -9.06 -20.69
C GLY A 285 7.42 -7.94 -20.74
N VAL A 286 7.04 -7.39 -19.59
CA VAL A 286 6.22 -6.18 -19.49
C VAL A 286 7.14 -4.97 -19.33
N ASN A 287 7.09 -4.05 -20.29
CA ASN A 287 7.79 -2.78 -20.24
C ASN A 287 6.96 -1.78 -19.44
N VAL A 288 7.54 -1.23 -18.37
CA VAL A 288 6.92 -0.21 -17.52
C VAL A 288 7.51 1.14 -17.91
N LYS A 289 6.67 2.05 -18.37
CA LYS A 289 7.05 3.43 -18.66
C LYS A 289 6.30 4.36 -17.73
N VAL A 290 7.04 5.14 -16.97
CA VAL A 290 6.54 6.19 -16.07
C VAL A 290 6.90 7.54 -16.68
N LYS A 291 5.91 8.42 -16.81
CA LYS A 291 6.07 9.78 -17.33
C LYS A 291 5.69 10.77 -16.24
N PHE A 292 6.62 11.63 -15.89
CA PHE A 292 6.41 12.70 -14.91
C PHE A 292 6.12 14.02 -15.63
N THR A 293 5.07 14.71 -15.20
CA THR A 293 4.76 16.07 -15.66
C THR A 293 4.89 17.02 -14.46
N PRO A 294 5.81 18.01 -14.50
CA PRO A 294 6.04 18.90 -13.37
C PRO A 294 4.85 19.81 -13.09
N SER A 295 4.66 20.13 -11.81
CA SER A 295 3.73 21.15 -11.34
C SER A 295 4.25 22.56 -11.62
N HIS A 296 3.34 23.54 -11.57
CA HIS A 296 3.72 24.95 -11.61
C HIS A 296 4.39 25.38 -10.30
N ASP A 297 5.37 26.28 -10.36
CA ASP A 297 6.08 26.77 -9.17
C ASP A 297 5.12 27.38 -8.13
N GLU A 298 4.11 28.11 -8.60
CA GLU A 298 3.00 28.69 -7.81
C GLU A 298 2.16 27.65 -7.05
N PHE A 299 2.19 26.38 -7.47
CA PHE A 299 1.54 25.28 -6.78
C PHE A 299 2.48 24.53 -5.84
N VAL A 300 3.81 24.58 -6.04
CA VAL A 300 4.77 23.82 -5.21
C VAL A 300 5.32 24.69 -4.08
N LEU A 301 5.29 26.00 -4.24
CA LEU A 301 5.88 26.96 -3.32
C LEU A 301 4.82 27.91 -2.76
N CYS A 302 4.94 28.18 -1.47
CA CYS A 302 4.21 29.24 -0.78
C CYS A 302 5.15 30.39 -0.45
N SER A 303 4.67 31.63 -0.59
CA SER A 303 5.37 32.84 -0.18
C SER A 303 4.41 33.96 0.22
N SER A 304 4.77 34.71 1.26
CA SER A 304 4.04 35.91 1.69
C SER A 304 4.56 37.22 1.07
N ASN A 305 5.54 37.15 0.16
CA ASN A 305 6.05 38.34 -0.52
C ASN A 305 5.03 38.89 -1.53
N ALA A 306 4.96 40.21 -1.70
CA ALA A 306 3.95 40.87 -2.53
C ALA A 306 4.09 40.63 -4.05
N SER A 307 5.22 40.07 -4.49
CA SER A 307 5.48 39.66 -5.89
C SER A 307 6.53 38.56 -5.91
N PRO A 308 6.17 37.35 -5.45
CA PRO A 308 7.10 36.25 -5.32
C PRO A 308 7.51 35.75 -6.71
N SER A 309 8.81 35.55 -6.91
CA SER A 309 9.36 35.02 -8.16
C SER A 309 10.36 33.91 -7.85
N TYR A 310 9.89 32.86 -7.19
CA TYR A 310 10.71 31.72 -6.78
C TYR A 310 10.46 30.52 -7.69
N LYS A 311 11.50 29.73 -7.95
CA LYS A 311 11.43 28.54 -8.80
C LYS A 311 11.93 27.32 -8.07
N MET A 312 11.22 26.22 -8.21
CA MET A 312 11.65 24.90 -7.78
C MET A 312 12.42 24.23 -8.93
N LYS A 313 13.71 23.99 -8.73
CA LYS A 313 14.58 23.36 -9.74
C LYS A 313 14.87 21.92 -9.36
N ILE A 314 14.47 20.99 -10.22
CA ILE A 314 14.85 19.58 -10.12
C ILE A 314 16.24 19.43 -10.78
N THR A 315 17.22 18.94 -10.03
CA THR A 315 18.60 18.76 -10.50
C THR A 315 18.87 17.31 -10.91
N GLU A 316 18.29 16.36 -10.17
CA GLU A 316 18.43 14.92 -10.45
C GLU A 316 17.10 14.21 -10.20
N ILE A 317 16.80 13.20 -11.03
CA ILE A 317 15.67 12.29 -10.82
C ILE A 317 16.09 10.87 -11.18
N ALA A 318 15.78 9.91 -10.31
CA ALA A 318 16.03 8.50 -10.52
C ALA A 318 14.83 7.65 -10.07
N LEU A 319 14.64 6.50 -10.72
CA LEU A 319 13.62 5.52 -10.34
C LEU A 319 14.32 4.22 -9.92
N TYR A 320 14.12 3.84 -8.66
CA TYR A 320 14.65 2.61 -8.09
C TYR A 320 13.55 1.55 -8.08
N ALA A 321 13.75 0.45 -8.79
CA ALA A 321 12.80 -0.65 -8.85
C ALA A 321 13.45 -1.97 -8.41
N ARG A 322 12.82 -2.67 -7.47
CA ARG A 322 13.27 -3.97 -6.98
C ARG A 322 12.99 -5.05 -8.04
N ARG A 323 13.97 -5.95 -8.22
CA ARG A 323 13.85 -7.08 -9.15
C ARG A 323 14.00 -8.40 -8.42
N VAL A 324 13.01 -9.27 -8.56
CA VAL A 324 12.96 -10.58 -7.93
C VAL A 324 13.38 -11.65 -8.94
N THR A 325 14.20 -12.61 -8.50
CA THR A 325 14.58 -13.76 -9.32
C THR A 325 13.78 -14.98 -8.85
N PRO A 326 12.66 -15.32 -9.49
CA PRO A 326 11.87 -16.50 -9.13
C PRO A 326 12.63 -17.80 -9.42
N SER A 327 12.22 -18.89 -8.77
CA SER A 327 12.81 -20.21 -9.02
C SER A 327 12.55 -20.66 -10.47
N PRO A 328 13.45 -21.46 -11.07
CA PRO A 328 13.25 -21.96 -12.44
C PRO A 328 11.95 -22.76 -12.61
N THR A 329 11.52 -23.49 -11.58
CA THR A 329 10.28 -24.28 -11.58
C THR A 329 9.05 -23.39 -11.72
N VAL A 330 8.98 -22.30 -10.96
CA VAL A 330 7.87 -21.33 -11.03
C VAL A 330 7.82 -20.66 -12.41
N LEU A 331 8.97 -20.28 -12.96
CA LEU A 331 9.04 -19.71 -14.31
C LEU A 331 8.50 -20.66 -15.39
N LEU A 332 8.81 -21.95 -15.28
CA LEU A 332 8.30 -22.97 -16.21
C LEU A 332 6.80 -23.21 -16.04
N GLN A 333 6.30 -23.23 -14.80
CA GLN A 333 4.87 -23.37 -14.52
C GLN A 333 4.07 -22.18 -15.06
N HIS A 334 4.50 -20.94 -14.78
CA HIS A 334 3.85 -19.75 -15.32
C HIS A 334 3.84 -19.75 -16.85
N ALA A 335 4.94 -20.15 -17.49
CA ALA A 335 5.01 -20.26 -18.95
C ALA A 335 4.04 -21.31 -19.52
N LYS A 336 3.84 -22.44 -18.83
CA LYS A 336 2.86 -23.47 -19.22
C LYS A 336 1.42 -22.97 -19.07
N ILE A 337 1.10 -22.30 -17.96
CA ILE A 337 -0.23 -21.74 -17.68
C ILE A 337 -0.59 -20.65 -18.71
N LEU A 338 0.34 -19.74 -19.01
CA LEU A 338 0.13 -18.74 -20.06
C LEU A 338 -0.01 -19.39 -21.45
N ALA A 339 0.66 -20.51 -21.69
CA ALA A 339 0.54 -21.26 -22.94
C ALA A 339 -0.81 -21.98 -23.09
N SER A 340 -1.50 -22.30 -22.00
CA SER A 340 -2.86 -22.87 -22.05
C SER A 340 -3.96 -21.82 -22.25
N GLY A 341 -3.60 -20.55 -22.47
CA GLY A 341 -4.54 -19.46 -22.75
C GLY A 341 -5.06 -18.72 -21.51
N VAL A 342 -4.56 -19.04 -20.30
CA VAL A 342 -4.92 -18.31 -19.08
C VAL A 342 -4.10 -17.02 -18.99
N THR A 343 -4.75 -15.89 -18.71
CA THR A 343 -4.10 -14.58 -18.52
C THR A 343 -3.59 -14.43 -17.09
N ALA A 344 -2.51 -13.67 -16.91
CA ALA A 344 -2.04 -13.27 -15.59
C ALA A 344 -2.92 -12.13 -15.06
N LYS A 345 -3.58 -12.34 -13.93
CA LYS A 345 -4.49 -11.36 -13.32
C LYS A 345 -3.80 -10.60 -12.19
N TYR A 346 -3.89 -9.28 -12.27
CA TYR A 346 -3.33 -8.31 -11.33
C TYR A 346 -4.47 -7.45 -10.78
N PRO A 347 -5.02 -7.82 -9.63
CA PRO A 347 -6.01 -6.99 -8.96
C PRO A 347 -5.37 -5.68 -8.49
N ILE A 348 -6.08 -4.58 -8.68
CA ILE A 348 -5.67 -3.24 -8.29
C ILE A 348 -6.83 -2.51 -7.62
N GLN A 349 -6.49 -1.65 -6.68
CA GLN A 349 -7.40 -0.64 -6.14
C GLN A 349 -7.16 0.63 -6.95
N ARG A 350 -8.06 0.91 -7.89
CA ARG A 350 -7.98 2.10 -8.74
C ARG A 350 -8.52 3.30 -7.96
N VAL A 351 -7.74 4.36 -7.92
CA VAL A 351 -8.21 5.66 -7.42
C VAL A 351 -8.57 6.54 -8.60
N GLN A 352 -9.78 7.11 -8.59
CA GLN A 352 -10.19 8.15 -9.51
C GLN A 352 -10.41 9.46 -8.76
N MET A 353 -9.76 10.52 -9.23
CA MET A 353 -9.95 11.86 -8.73
C MET A 353 -10.96 12.59 -9.62
N LYS A 354 -11.92 13.31 -9.03
CA LYS A 354 -12.82 14.23 -9.74
C LYS A 354 -12.88 15.56 -9.04
N THR A 355 -13.09 16.62 -9.81
CA THR A 355 -13.33 17.95 -9.27
C THR A 355 -14.61 18.57 -9.78
N LYS A 356 -15.24 19.41 -8.96
CA LYS A 356 -16.33 20.29 -9.38
C LYS A 356 -16.09 21.70 -8.86
N SER A 357 -16.15 22.68 -9.75
CA SER A 357 -16.09 24.10 -9.37
C SER A 357 -17.44 24.57 -8.87
N ILE A 358 -17.42 25.28 -7.74
CA ILE A 358 -18.60 25.88 -7.10
C ILE A 358 -18.33 27.37 -6.95
N GLN A 359 -19.25 28.20 -7.44
CA GLN A 359 -19.07 29.65 -7.47
C GLN A 359 -19.35 30.28 -6.11
N ALA A 360 -18.68 31.41 -5.84
CA ALA A 360 -19.04 32.30 -4.74
C ALA A 360 -20.54 32.65 -4.78
N GLY A 361 -21.14 32.88 -3.62
CA GLY A 361 -22.58 33.16 -3.47
C GLY A 361 -23.48 31.92 -3.44
N THR A 362 -22.95 30.72 -3.72
CA THR A 362 -23.76 29.48 -3.72
C THR A 362 -24.07 29.01 -2.30
N THR A 363 -25.31 28.62 -2.02
CA THR A 363 -25.74 28.05 -0.73
C THR A 363 -26.10 26.57 -0.82
N ASN A 364 -26.63 26.11 -1.95
CA ASN A 364 -26.97 24.70 -2.18
C ASN A 364 -26.27 24.20 -3.45
N VAL A 365 -25.64 23.03 -3.36
CA VAL A 365 -25.00 22.36 -4.48
C VAL A 365 -25.58 20.97 -4.61
N VAL A 366 -26.13 20.67 -5.78
CA VAL A 366 -26.53 19.32 -6.16
C VAL A 366 -25.62 18.88 -7.30
N THR A 367 -25.06 17.69 -7.16
CA THR A 367 -24.22 17.04 -8.16
C THR A 367 -24.83 15.69 -8.46
N ASP A 368 -25.70 15.69 -9.47
CA ASP A 368 -26.20 14.46 -10.05
C ASP A 368 -25.08 13.77 -10.81
N HIS A 369 -25.02 12.44 -10.73
CA HIS A 369 -24.06 11.61 -11.43
C HIS A 369 -22.60 12.01 -11.14
N LEU A 370 -22.27 12.29 -9.88
CA LEU A 370 -20.87 12.46 -9.45
C LEU A 370 -20.04 11.26 -9.92
N TRP A 371 -20.62 10.06 -9.85
CA TRP A 371 -20.24 8.91 -10.66
C TRP A 371 -21.45 8.24 -11.29
N LEU A 372 -21.24 7.63 -12.46
CA LEU A 372 -22.23 6.88 -13.23
C LEU A 372 -21.57 5.61 -13.77
N GLY A 373 -22.26 4.47 -13.70
CA GLY A 373 -21.72 3.17 -14.08
C GLY A 373 -21.18 2.44 -12.86
N GLN A 374 -19.93 1.97 -12.90
CA GLN A 374 -19.30 1.35 -11.73
C GLN A 374 -19.29 2.35 -10.56
N LEU A 375 -19.84 1.94 -9.41
CA LEU A 375 -19.85 2.74 -8.20
C LEU A 375 -18.57 2.51 -7.37
N PRO A 376 -18.07 3.56 -6.69
CA PRO A 376 -16.90 3.42 -5.86
C PRO A 376 -17.21 2.63 -4.60
N ARG A 377 -16.22 1.92 -4.08
CA ARG A 377 -16.30 1.28 -2.76
C ARG A 377 -16.08 2.27 -1.62
N ARG A 378 -15.36 3.36 -1.89
CA ARG A 378 -15.05 4.41 -0.90
C ARG A 378 -15.05 5.77 -1.60
N LEU A 379 -15.63 6.76 -0.94
CA LEU A 379 -15.59 8.16 -1.37
C LEU A 379 -15.04 9.02 -0.24
N ILE A 380 -14.05 9.85 -0.58
CA ILE A 380 -13.52 10.88 0.30
C ILE A 380 -13.58 12.20 -0.46
N PHE A 381 -14.03 13.28 0.17
CA PHE A 381 -14.00 14.58 -0.47
C PHE A 381 -13.75 15.74 0.50
N GLY A 382 -13.32 16.86 -0.06
CA GLY A 382 -13.10 18.11 0.65
C GLY A 382 -13.16 19.31 -0.28
N PHE A 383 -13.07 20.50 0.30
CA PHE A 383 -13.13 21.76 -0.44
C PHE A 383 -11.83 22.54 -0.29
N VAL A 384 -11.35 23.08 -1.40
CA VAL A 384 -10.22 24.01 -1.43
C VAL A 384 -10.63 25.27 -2.19
N LEU A 385 -9.97 26.40 -1.94
CA LEU A 385 -10.21 27.60 -2.74
C LEU A 385 -9.77 27.36 -4.19
N ALA A 386 -10.54 27.88 -5.15
CA ALA A 386 -10.20 27.73 -6.58
C ALA A 386 -8.85 28.34 -6.95
N SER A 387 -8.47 29.45 -6.31
CA SER A 387 -7.14 30.04 -6.46
C SER A 387 -6.03 29.13 -5.94
N SER A 388 -6.24 28.42 -4.82
CA SER A 388 -5.23 27.52 -4.27
C SER A 388 -5.05 26.29 -5.16
N PHE A 389 -6.14 25.77 -5.72
CA PHE A 389 -6.11 24.64 -6.65
C PHE A 389 -5.30 24.94 -7.93
N ASN A 390 -5.46 26.13 -8.50
CA ASN A 390 -4.76 26.54 -9.72
C ASN A 390 -3.28 26.90 -9.49
N GLY A 391 -2.87 27.10 -8.23
CA GLY A 391 -1.56 27.63 -7.86
C GLY A 391 -1.62 29.13 -7.55
N ASP A 392 -1.11 29.51 -6.38
CA ASP A 392 -0.99 30.88 -5.90
C ASP A 392 0.02 30.85 -4.75
N TYR A 393 1.15 31.54 -4.88
CA TYR A 393 2.17 31.58 -3.83
C TYR A 393 1.59 32.03 -2.48
N GLY A 394 0.56 32.89 -2.48
CA GLY A 394 -0.06 33.39 -1.27
C GLY A 394 -0.93 32.38 -0.52
N LYS A 395 -1.13 31.17 -1.05
CA LYS A 395 -2.10 30.19 -0.52
C LYS A 395 -1.54 28.78 -0.46
N ASN A 396 -2.16 27.96 0.39
CA ASN A 396 -1.85 26.54 0.51
C ASN A 396 -2.92 25.70 -0.23
N PRO A 397 -2.54 24.85 -1.21
CA PRO A 397 -3.50 23.98 -1.91
C PRO A 397 -4.08 22.87 -1.03
N PHE A 398 -3.43 22.53 0.09
CA PHE A 398 -3.84 21.46 1.00
C PHE A 398 -4.60 21.95 2.24
N GLU A 399 -5.06 23.21 2.23
CA GLU A 399 -6.00 23.72 3.22
C GLU A 399 -7.43 23.31 2.85
N PHE A 400 -7.93 22.26 3.50
CA PHE A 400 -9.29 21.75 3.29
C PHE A 400 -10.28 22.50 4.20
N LYS A 401 -11.10 23.36 3.58
CA LYS A 401 -12.03 24.24 4.29
C LYS A 401 -13.38 23.57 4.52
N HIS A 402 -13.91 23.69 5.73
CA HIS A 402 -15.25 23.23 6.07
C HIS A 402 -16.38 23.98 5.34
N CYS A 403 -16.12 25.21 4.85
CA CYS A 403 -17.08 26.06 4.12
C CYS A 403 -18.44 26.24 4.83
N LYS A 404 -18.46 26.10 6.17
CA LYS A 404 -19.67 26.06 7.01
C LYS A 404 -20.77 25.16 6.44
N ILE A 405 -20.44 23.93 6.02
CA ILE A 405 -21.45 22.95 5.57
C ILE A 405 -22.44 22.68 6.70
N SER A 406 -23.74 22.75 6.40
CA SER A 406 -24.82 22.50 7.35
C SER A 406 -25.50 21.16 7.15
N ASN A 407 -25.70 20.75 5.88
CA ASN A 407 -26.28 19.45 5.55
C ASN A 407 -25.53 18.81 4.40
N LEU A 408 -25.31 17.50 4.54
CA LEU A 408 -24.68 16.66 3.54
C LEU A 408 -25.53 15.39 3.33
N THR A 409 -25.88 15.15 2.07
CA THR A 409 -26.73 14.04 1.65
C THR A 409 -26.08 13.36 0.45
N LEU A 410 -25.87 12.04 0.54
CA LEU A 410 -25.44 11.23 -0.60
C LEU A 410 -26.56 10.27 -1.00
N ARG A 411 -26.70 10.03 -2.30
CA ARG A 411 -27.52 8.96 -2.84
C ARG A 411 -26.63 7.97 -3.56
N TYR A 412 -26.60 6.73 -3.08
CA TYR A 412 -25.81 5.65 -3.63
C TYR A 412 -26.77 4.62 -4.25
N ALA A 413 -26.67 4.40 -5.56
CA ALA A 413 -27.60 3.57 -6.33
C ALA A 413 -29.08 3.99 -6.15
N GLY A 414 -29.34 5.30 -6.06
CA GLY A 414 -30.69 5.86 -5.85
C GLY A 414 -31.21 5.81 -4.41
N GLN A 415 -30.50 5.16 -3.48
CA GLN A 415 -30.86 5.10 -2.07
C GLN A 415 -30.07 6.13 -1.26
N LEU A 416 -30.71 6.69 -0.23
CA LEU A 416 -30.06 7.63 0.68
C LEU A 416 -28.99 6.90 1.51
N TYR A 417 -27.76 7.41 1.49
CA TYR A 417 -26.63 6.84 2.23
C TYR A 417 -25.82 7.94 2.92
N PRO A 418 -25.56 7.87 4.23
CA PRO A 418 -26.27 7.09 5.24
C PRO A 418 -27.79 7.38 5.21
N SER A 419 -28.59 6.53 5.82
CA SER A 419 -30.06 6.68 5.86
C SER A 419 -30.53 7.99 6.50
N ASP A 420 -29.75 8.56 7.42
CA ASP A 420 -29.99 9.86 8.00
C ASP A 420 -28.98 10.87 7.43
N PRO A 421 -29.44 11.98 6.82
CA PRO A 421 -28.56 13.03 6.32
C PRO A 421 -27.63 13.57 7.41
N MET A 422 -26.39 13.86 7.02
CA MET A 422 -25.40 14.36 7.95
C MET A 422 -25.65 15.86 8.19
N ARG A 423 -26.10 16.19 9.40
CA ARG A 423 -26.27 17.57 9.87
C ARG A 423 -25.03 18.00 10.64
N LEU A 424 -24.47 19.13 10.25
CA LEU A 424 -23.23 19.67 10.80
C LEU A 424 -23.47 21.12 11.22
N ASP A 425 -22.74 21.56 12.24
CA ASP A 425 -22.68 22.97 12.64
C ASP A 425 -21.25 23.28 13.03
N PHE A 426 -20.59 24.12 12.23
CA PHE A 426 -19.27 24.62 12.52
C PHE A 426 -19.44 25.93 13.30
N ALA A 427 -18.68 26.09 14.38
CA ALA A 427 -18.77 27.27 15.22
C ALA A 427 -18.46 28.53 14.42
N ASP A 428 -19.14 29.61 14.77
CA ASP A 428 -18.76 30.94 14.38
C ASP A 428 -17.63 31.45 15.30
N ASP A 429 -16.89 32.48 14.88
CA ASP A 429 -15.74 33.00 15.63
C ASP A 429 -16.13 33.36 17.08
N GLY A 430 -15.62 32.61 18.06
CA GLY A 430 -15.85 32.84 19.49
C GLY A 430 -16.88 31.93 20.17
N GLU A 431 -17.48 30.97 19.45
CA GLU A 431 -18.42 29.98 20.02
C GLU A 431 -17.77 28.61 20.22
N SER A 432 -17.95 27.97 21.39
CA SER A 432 -17.23 26.72 21.73
C SER A 432 -17.97 25.43 21.34
N SER A 433 -19.26 25.50 21.00
CA SER A 433 -20.06 24.29 20.73
C SER A 433 -20.20 24.05 19.23
N THR A 434 -19.52 23.02 18.72
CA THR A 434 -19.64 22.54 17.35
C THR A 434 -20.43 21.22 17.28
N LYS A 435 -21.09 20.97 16.16
CA LYS A 435 -21.73 19.68 15.81
C LYS A 435 -21.03 19.04 14.62
N THR A 436 -19.72 18.82 14.73
CA THR A 436 -18.85 18.33 13.65
C THR A 436 -18.50 16.85 13.78
N LEU A 437 -18.79 16.24 14.94
CA LEU A 437 -18.33 14.90 15.29
C LEU A 437 -18.78 13.82 14.31
N ARG A 438 -19.97 13.91 13.71
CA ARG A 438 -20.43 12.93 12.71
C ARG A 438 -19.57 12.97 11.44
N GLY A 439 -19.11 14.15 11.03
CA GLY A 439 -18.18 14.30 9.91
C GLY A 439 -16.82 13.70 10.24
N TYR A 440 -16.28 14.03 11.41
CA TYR A 440 -15.00 13.47 11.87
C TYR A 440 -15.04 11.93 12.04
N ASP A 441 -16.09 11.39 12.68
CA ASP A 441 -16.28 9.94 12.86
C ASP A 441 -16.52 9.19 11.54
N SER A 442 -17.07 9.88 10.52
CA SER A 442 -17.24 9.30 9.18
C SER A 442 -15.90 8.91 8.55
N LEU A 443 -14.83 9.67 8.80
CA LEU A 443 -13.48 9.34 8.31
C LEU A 443 -12.95 8.04 8.91
N PHE A 444 -13.10 7.84 10.23
CA PHE A 444 -12.68 6.59 10.88
C PHE A 444 -13.43 5.38 10.35
N THR A 445 -14.74 5.56 10.09
CA THR A 445 -15.57 4.51 9.52
C THR A 445 -15.14 4.21 8.09
N ALA A 446 -14.94 5.25 7.27
CA ALA A 446 -14.56 5.11 5.87
C ALA A 446 -13.19 4.45 5.67
N LEU A 447 -12.26 4.70 6.59
CA LEU A 447 -10.90 4.17 6.58
C LEU A 447 -10.76 2.84 7.36
N HIS A 448 -11.86 2.28 7.87
CA HIS A 448 -11.89 1.07 8.72
C HIS A 448 -10.98 1.14 9.97
N LYS A 449 -10.66 2.33 10.47
CA LYS A 449 -9.84 2.54 11.66
C LYS A 449 -10.67 2.65 12.95
N LYS A 450 -12.00 2.68 12.83
CA LYS A 450 -12.90 2.83 13.97
C LYS A 450 -12.82 1.63 14.92
N GLY A 451 -12.45 1.89 16.17
CA GLY A 451 -12.34 0.86 17.21
C GLY A 451 -11.03 0.06 17.18
N LEU A 452 -10.12 0.37 16.25
CA LEU A 452 -8.77 -0.20 16.19
C LEU A 452 -7.78 0.72 16.89
N ASN A 453 -6.62 0.17 17.29
CA ASN A 453 -5.48 0.97 17.77
C ASN A 453 -4.68 1.54 16.58
N GLU A 454 -5.38 2.21 15.67
CA GLU A 454 -4.82 2.84 14.50
C GLU A 454 -5.37 4.26 14.35
N ASP A 455 -4.50 5.20 13.99
CA ASP A 455 -4.88 6.57 13.70
C ASP A 455 -4.46 7.00 12.29
N PHE A 456 -4.93 8.18 11.89
CA PHE A 456 -4.50 8.89 10.70
C PHE A 456 -3.98 10.28 11.06
N GLY A 457 -3.55 10.51 12.31
CA GLY A 457 -2.90 11.75 12.76
C GLY A 457 -3.62 13.06 12.47
N ILE A 458 -4.96 13.07 12.46
CA ILE A 458 -5.80 14.28 12.44
C ILE A 458 -6.63 14.26 13.72
N SER A 459 -6.50 15.30 14.54
CA SER A 459 -7.31 15.48 15.73
C SER A 459 -8.68 16.11 15.42
N ARG A 460 -9.58 16.16 16.41
CA ARG A 460 -10.86 16.90 16.26
C ARG A 460 -10.65 18.39 16.01
N ASP A 461 -9.62 18.97 16.64
CA ASP A 461 -9.25 20.37 16.45
C ASP A 461 -8.70 20.59 15.03
N ASP A 462 -7.86 19.67 14.55
CA ASP A 462 -7.30 19.69 13.20
C ASP A 462 -8.41 19.66 12.15
N TYR A 463 -9.41 18.79 12.36
CA TYR A 463 -10.54 18.60 11.48
C TYR A 463 -11.34 19.89 11.26
N GLU A 464 -11.59 20.66 12.32
CA GLU A 464 -12.30 21.94 12.24
C GLU A 464 -11.43 23.05 11.64
N ASN A 465 -10.12 22.96 11.84
CA ASN A 465 -9.16 24.01 11.53
C ASN A 465 -8.28 23.70 10.29
N GLY A 466 -8.90 23.28 9.18
CA GLY A 466 -8.25 23.19 7.87
C GLY A 466 -7.93 21.77 7.37
N TYR A 467 -8.36 20.74 8.09
CA TYR A 467 -8.31 19.34 7.65
C TYR A 467 -9.72 18.73 7.50
N THR A 468 -10.71 19.53 7.08
CA THR A 468 -12.10 19.07 6.97
C THR A 468 -12.30 18.20 5.72
N LEU A 469 -12.38 16.88 5.91
CA LEU A 469 -12.64 15.88 4.87
C LEU A 469 -13.84 15.02 5.27
N PHE A 470 -14.61 14.56 4.29
CA PHE A 470 -15.73 13.64 4.54
C PHE A 470 -15.46 12.31 3.89
N GLY A 471 -15.66 11.22 4.62
CA GLY A 471 -15.40 9.86 4.15
C GLY A 471 -16.66 9.01 4.22
N PHE A 472 -16.88 8.19 3.19
CA PHE A 472 -17.96 7.21 3.12
C PHE A 472 -17.41 5.90 2.59
N ASP A 473 -17.71 4.82 3.30
CA ASP A 473 -17.46 3.46 2.87
C ASP A 473 -18.76 2.85 2.35
N PHE A 474 -18.73 2.22 1.18
CA PHE A 474 -19.85 1.57 0.53
C PHE A 474 -19.66 0.06 0.44
N THR A 475 -18.60 -0.48 1.03
CA THR A 475 -18.35 -1.92 1.06
C THR A 475 -19.45 -2.62 1.87
N PRO A 476 -20.07 -3.69 1.34
CA PRO A 476 -21.16 -4.38 2.03
C PRO A 476 -20.68 -5.17 3.26
N ASP A 477 -19.41 -5.58 3.26
CA ASP A 477 -18.75 -6.35 4.31
C ASP A 477 -17.96 -5.49 5.30
N LEU A 478 -17.91 -4.16 5.07
CA LEU A 478 -17.13 -3.21 5.86
C LEU A 478 -15.65 -3.64 6.02
N SER A 479 -15.09 -4.25 4.97
CA SER A 479 -13.72 -4.76 4.98
C SER A 479 -12.78 -3.93 4.08
N ASP A 480 -11.55 -3.76 4.54
CA ASP A 480 -10.51 -3.05 3.79
C ASP A 480 -9.75 -4.00 2.84
N GLY A 481 -10.48 -4.55 1.85
CA GLY A 481 -9.88 -5.35 0.78
C GLY A 481 -9.49 -6.79 1.15
N ALA A 482 -10.00 -7.33 2.26
CA ALA A 482 -9.85 -8.75 2.60
C ALA A 482 -10.59 -9.66 1.60
N HIS A 483 -11.68 -9.14 1.03
CA HIS A 483 -12.53 -9.85 0.06
C HIS A 483 -12.73 -9.02 -1.20
N TYR A 484 -12.94 -9.70 -2.34
CA TYR A 484 -13.39 -9.02 -3.55
C TYR A 484 -14.88 -8.76 -3.45
N ASN A 485 -15.22 -7.50 -3.23
CA ASN A 485 -16.60 -7.07 -3.25
C ASN A 485 -17.15 -7.08 -4.68
N ARG A 486 -18.41 -7.46 -4.81
CA ARG A 486 -19.10 -7.44 -6.10
C ARG A 486 -19.21 -5.99 -6.56
N LYS A 487 -18.73 -5.71 -7.77
CA LYS A 487 -18.91 -4.39 -8.40
C LYS A 487 -20.39 -4.07 -8.50
N GLN A 488 -20.74 -2.88 -8.02
CA GLN A 488 -22.09 -2.35 -8.11
C GLN A 488 -22.15 -1.30 -9.22
N GLU A 489 -23.29 -1.22 -9.88
CA GLU A 489 -23.54 -0.25 -10.94
C GLU A 489 -24.71 0.65 -10.55
N GLY A 490 -24.63 1.93 -10.90
CA GLY A 490 -25.68 2.91 -10.64
C GLY A 490 -25.19 4.34 -10.76
N SER A 491 -25.86 5.25 -10.07
CA SER A 491 -25.42 6.63 -9.88
C SER A 491 -25.04 6.90 -8.42
N LEU A 492 -24.03 7.74 -8.26
CA LEU A 492 -23.67 8.35 -6.99
C LEU A 492 -23.97 9.85 -7.11
N ASP A 493 -24.92 10.35 -6.32
CA ASP A 493 -25.33 11.75 -6.32
C ASP A 493 -24.98 12.40 -4.99
N LEU A 494 -24.53 13.66 -5.03
CA LEU A 494 -24.07 14.41 -3.86
C LEU A 494 -24.83 15.73 -3.74
N SER A 495 -25.49 15.94 -2.61
CA SER A 495 -26.21 17.17 -2.27
C SER A 495 -25.63 17.79 -1.00
N ILE A 496 -25.21 19.04 -1.09
CA ILE A 496 -24.55 19.81 -0.04
C ILE A 496 -25.31 21.11 0.15
N ARG A 497 -25.53 21.48 1.41
CA ARG A 497 -26.03 22.79 1.83
C ARG A 497 -25.02 23.46 2.74
N PHE A 498 -24.69 24.71 2.45
CA PHE A 498 -23.89 25.57 3.30
C PHE A 498 -24.80 26.38 4.23
N LYS A 499 -24.31 26.71 5.44
CA LYS A 499 -25.01 27.58 6.40
C LYS A 499 -25.15 29.00 5.85
N GLU A 500 -24.11 29.45 5.14
CA GLU A 500 -24.01 30.76 4.52
C GLU A 500 -23.62 30.63 3.04
N ALA A 501 -23.85 31.69 2.26
CA ALA A 501 -23.37 31.76 0.89
C ALA A 501 -21.83 31.78 0.86
N LEU A 502 -21.22 31.00 -0.04
CA LEU A 502 -19.76 30.91 -0.13
C LEU A 502 -19.12 32.28 -0.40
N ALA A 503 -18.17 32.69 0.44
CA ALA A 503 -17.48 33.97 0.27
C ALA A 503 -16.54 34.02 -0.96
N ALA A 504 -16.02 32.86 -1.38
CA ALA A 504 -15.13 32.72 -2.53
C ALA A 504 -15.47 31.42 -3.29
N SER A 505 -15.07 31.35 -4.57
CA SER A 505 -15.25 30.14 -5.37
C SER A 505 -14.34 29.01 -4.84
N VAL A 506 -14.91 27.82 -4.70
CA VAL A 506 -14.24 26.63 -4.16
C VAL A 506 -14.27 25.49 -5.18
N ILE A 507 -13.29 24.60 -5.09
CA ILE A 507 -13.23 23.35 -5.83
C ILE A 507 -13.55 22.22 -4.84
N LEU A 508 -14.62 21.49 -5.13
CA LEU A 508 -14.87 20.20 -4.52
C LEU A 508 -13.90 19.20 -5.13
N ILE A 509 -13.05 18.58 -4.31
CA ILE A 509 -12.13 17.51 -4.70
C ILE A 509 -12.69 16.20 -4.16
N CYS A 510 -12.93 15.24 -5.04
CA CYS A 510 -13.39 13.91 -4.70
C CYS A 510 -12.32 12.87 -5.04
N TYR A 511 -11.97 12.06 -4.06
CA TYR A 511 -11.13 10.87 -4.14
C TYR A 511 -12.06 9.65 -4.03
N ALA A 512 -12.06 8.79 -5.04
CA ALA A 512 -12.91 7.61 -5.07
C ALA A 512 -12.11 6.36 -5.40
N GLU A 513 -12.35 5.27 -4.66
CA GLU A 513 -11.68 4.00 -4.84
C GLU A 513 -12.59 2.97 -5.52
N PHE A 514 -12.00 2.19 -6.42
CA PHE A 514 -12.66 1.14 -7.20
C PHE A 514 -11.82 -0.12 -7.18
N ASP A 515 -12.47 -1.28 -7.12
CA ASP A 515 -11.78 -2.56 -7.30
C ASP A 515 -11.79 -2.96 -8.79
N ASN A 516 -10.61 -3.19 -9.35
CA ASN A 516 -10.42 -3.52 -10.75
C ASN A 516 -9.33 -4.57 -10.97
N ILE A 517 -9.30 -5.17 -12.15
CA ILE A 517 -8.32 -6.19 -12.51
C ILE A 517 -7.64 -5.79 -13.82
N ILE A 518 -6.31 -5.86 -13.82
CA ILE A 518 -5.47 -5.81 -15.02
C ILE A 518 -5.14 -7.25 -15.41
N GLU A 519 -5.32 -7.60 -16.67
CA GLU A 519 -4.94 -8.90 -17.23
C GLU A 519 -3.81 -8.74 -18.23
N ILE A 520 -2.84 -9.65 -18.17
CA ILE A 520 -1.70 -9.72 -19.10
C ILE A 520 -1.68 -11.10 -19.76
N ASP A 521 -1.74 -11.13 -21.09
CA ASP A 521 -1.72 -12.38 -21.85
C ASP A 521 -0.29 -12.91 -22.10
N LYS A 522 -0.20 -14.06 -22.77
CA LYS A 522 1.07 -14.67 -23.18
C LYS A 522 1.95 -13.76 -24.06
N HIS A 523 1.32 -12.91 -24.87
CA HIS A 523 2.00 -11.99 -25.79
C HIS A 523 2.42 -10.69 -25.11
N GLY A 524 1.98 -10.48 -23.86
CA GLY A 524 2.21 -9.25 -23.11
C GLY A 524 1.19 -8.15 -23.43
N ASN A 525 0.08 -8.47 -24.09
CA ASN A 525 -1.01 -7.53 -24.26
C ASN A 525 -1.68 -7.30 -22.90
N VAL A 526 -2.01 -6.05 -22.62
CA VAL A 526 -2.59 -5.63 -21.35
C VAL A 526 -4.04 -5.24 -21.58
N SER A 527 -4.96 -5.89 -20.87
CA SER A 527 -6.39 -5.58 -20.86
C SER A 527 -6.85 -5.26 -19.44
N PHE A 528 -7.93 -4.49 -19.31
CA PHE A 528 -8.49 -4.10 -18.02
C PHE A 528 -10.01 -4.00 -18.10
N ASP A 529 -10.67 -4.10 -16.96
CA ASP A 529 -12.11 -4.24 -16.82
C ASP A 529 -12.84 -2.94 -16.44
N PHE A 530 -12.28 -1.79 -16.82
CA PHE A 530 -12.83 -0.47 -16.57
C PHE A 530 -12.73 0.45 -17.79
N VAL A 531 -13.64 1.42 -17.85
CA VAL A 531 -13.54 2.53 -18.78
C VAL A 531 -12.60 3.58 -18.19
N ARG A 532 -11.75 4.18 -19.04
CA ARG A 532 -10.79 5.21 -18.58
C ARG A 532 -11.51 6.47 -18.17
#